data_AF-A0A939IXF6-F1
#
_entry.id   AF-A0A939IXF6-F1
#
_cell.length_a   1.000
_cell.length_b   1.000
_cell.length_c   1.000
_cell.angle_alpha   90.00
_cell.angle_beta   90.00
_cell.angle_gamma   90.00
#
_symmetry.space_group_name_H-M   'P 1'
#
loop_
_entity.id
_entity.type
_entity.pdbx_description
1 polymer ?
#
loop_
_entity_poly.entity_id
_entity_poly.type
_entity_poly.pdbx_seq_one_letter_code
_entity_poly.pdbx_strand_id
1 'polypeptide(L)'
;MSEEITSSGPSNVHDPDTGRDFVVGGTSTPLDEGERLEQLSWYFSQHYPAPDPTPPWAGGTTGREIADNWAAKLPDRLTHTSMVMLGSACDHTMPGVAYTSGHNLHITGTDSLTVITPDGVEQSGTWIVSVHGGGFWRGGGAALEFSHRPEAAALGVLAGATVVDVDYPLAPEATLAEQAEHVAAAIDHAKDKGASRIVGYGVSAGAGLLAGLADRFDALVMARPQLTLDSVPDEIRGGFTTVDTHLWPEKVLFQTGNRDIRVTVPLEHVLIGRVATYTAQHCIVEPRVARQRLVDAASFIAGHVIDDPRAKVEQQVAAKQQQENTGR
;
A
#
# COMPACT_ATOMS: atom_id res chain seq x y z
N MET A 1 8.88 11.70 49.40
CA MET A 1 9.95 11.35 48.44
C MET A 1 9.26 11.17 47.11
N SER A 2 9.27 12.22 46.30
CA SER A 2 8.78 12.23 44.93
C SER A 2 9.89 11.65 44.06
N GLU A 3 9.68 10.44 43.53
CA GLU A 3 10.55 9.90 42.49
C GLU A 3 10.36 10.73 41.22
N GLU A 4 11.44 11.40 40.84
CA GLU A 4 11.62 12.00 39.53
C GLU A 4 11.55 10.88 38.49
N ILE A 5 10.47 10.83 37.71
CA ILE A 5 10.43 10.03 36.49
C ILE A 5 11.40 10.71 35.53
N THR A 6 12.64 10.24 35.49
CA THR A 6 13.60 10.63 34.46
C THR A 6 13.02 10.18 33.12
N SER A 7 12.65 11.14 32.28
CA SER A 7 12.38 10.94 30.85
C SER A 7 13.53 10.10 30.29
N SER A 8 13.26 8.83 29.95
CA SER A 8 14.25 7.98 29.32
C SER A 8 14.53 8.56 27.93
N GLY A 9 15.69 9.20 27.79
CA GLY A 9 16.19 9.66 26.51
C GLY A 9 16.43 8.51 25.53
N PRO A 10 16.85 8.82 24.29
CA PRO A 10 17.16 7.80 23.29
C PRO A 10 18.19 6.81 23.86
N SER A 11 17.96 5.52 23.61
CA SER A 11 18.83 4.45 24.06
C SER A 11 19.52 3.81 22.87
N ASN A 12 20.83 3.56 22.98
CA ASN A 12 21.57 2.84 21.95
C ASN A 12 21.44 1.34 22.24
N VAL A 13 20.91 0.60 21.27
CA VAL A 13 20.80 -0.86 21.29
C VAL A 13 21.79 -1.43 20.29
N HIS A 14 22.76 -2.20 20.78
CA HIS A 14 23.68 -2.93 19.94
C HIS A 14 23.03 -4.22 19.46
N ASP A 15 23.00 -4.44 18.16
CA ASP A 15 22.61 -5.71 17.55
C ASP A 15 23.87 -6.57 17.33
N PRO A 16 24.07 -7.64 18.12
CA PRO A 16 25.25 -8.49 18.02
C PRO A 16 25.29 -9.32 16.73
N ASP A 17 24.16 -9.53 16.06
CA ASP A 17 24.09 -10.34 14.83
C ASP A 17 24.51 -9.53 13.60
N THR A 18 24.24 -8.23 13.61
CA THR A 18 24.63 -7.32 12.51
C THR A 18 25.83 -6.44 12.85
N GLY A 19 26.25 -6.39 14.11
CA GLY A 19 27.32 -5.55 14.63
C GLY A 19 26.98 -4.05 14.61
N ARG A 20 25.69 -3.70 14.52
CA ARG A 20 25.22 -2.31 14.36
C ARG A 20 24.65 -1.75 15.66
N ASP A 21 24.77 -0.45 15.83
CA ASP A 21 24.11 0.29 16.92
C ASP A 21 22.86 0.99 16.39
N PHE A 22 21.72 0.77 17.04
CA PHE A 22 20.45 1.41 16.74
C PHE A 22 20.07 2.38 17.84
N VAL A 23 19.61 3.57 17.46
CA VAL A 23 19.08 4.54 18.43
C VAL A 23 17.57 4.34 18.54
N VAL A 24 17.11 3.91 19.71
CA VAL A 24 15.69 3.66 20.00
C VAL A 24 15.12 4.83 20.79
N GLY A 25 13.98 5.35 20.33
CA GLY A 25 13.31 6.51 20.92
C GLY A 25 13.67 7.83 20.22
N GLY A 26 12.91 8.89 20.51
CA GLY A 26 13.10 10.20 19.87
C GLY A 26 14.51 10.77 20.08
N THR A 27 15.21 11.06 18.98
CA THR A 27 16.57 11.61 18.98
C THR A 27 16.56 13.12 18.82
N SER A 28 17.58 13.80 19.37
CA SER A 28 17.80 15.24 19.13
C SER A 28 18.38 15.51 17.73
N THR A 29 19.03 14.52 17.12
CA THR A 29 19.51 14.58 15.73
C THR A 29 18.49 13.88 14.83
N PRO A 30 17.91 14.56 13.82
CA PRO A 30 16.98 13.94 12.89
C PRO A 30 17.68 12.87 12.06
N LEU A 31 17.14 11.65 12.06
CA LEU A 31 17.54 10.58 11.13
C LEU A 31 17.04 10.88 9.72
N ASP A 32 17.82 10.52 8.71
CA ASP A 32 17.34 10.58 7.33
C ASP A 32 16.31 9.48 7.03
N GLU A 33 15.59 9.57 5.90
CA GLU A 33 14.55 8.59 5.57
C GLU A 33 15.07 7.15 5.45
N GLY A 34 16.30 6.99 4.97
CA GLY A 34 16.96 5.69 4.80
C GLY A 34 17.27 5.06 6.14
N GLU A 35 17.87 5.83 7.06
CA GLU A 35 18.15 5.41 8.43
C GLU A 35 16.86 5.06 9.19
N ARG A 36 15.80 5.87 9.05
CA ARG A 36 14.47 5.58 9.61
C ARG A 36 13.93 4.25 9.08
N LEU A 37 14.00 4.02 7.76
CA LEU A 37 13.55 2.76 7.17
C LEU A 37 14.37 1.58 7.67
N GLU A 38 15.69 1.72 7.82
CA GLU A 38 16.55 0.66 8.35
C GLU A 38 16.17 0.29 9.79
N GLN A 39 15.94 1.29 10.65
CA GLN A 39 15.46 1.07 12.02
C GLN A 39 14.11 0.37 12.08
N LEU A 40 13.15 0.83 11.26
CA LEU A 40 11.84 0.20 11.13
C LEU A 40 12.00 -1.25 10.70
N SER A 41 12.82 -1.51 9.68
CA SER A 41 12.99 -2.83 9.10
C SER A 41 13.62 -3.80 10.10
N TRP A 42 14.63 -3.35 10.84
CA TRP A 42 15.25 -4.13 11.91
C TRP A 42 14.22 -4.52 12.97
N TYR A 43 13.58 -3.54 13.62
CA TYR A 43 12.63 -3.81 14.70
C TYR A 43 11.47 -4.70 14.22
N PHE A 44 10.94 -4.39 13.03
CA PHE A 44 9.83 -5.13 12.46
C PHE A 44 10.20 -6.60 12.22
N SER A 45 11.40 -6.88 11.71
CA SER A 45 11.88 -8.25 11.48
C SER A 45 12.04 -9.06 12.77
N GLN A 46 12.45 -8.41 13.86
CA GLN A 46 12.66 -9.06 15.17
C GLN A 46 11.35 -9.36 15.90
N HIS A 47 10.37 -8.46 15.79
CA HIS A 47 9.14 -8.53 16.59
C HIS A 47 7.91 -9.01 15.83
N TYR A 48 7.92 -8.93 14.50
CA TYR A 48 6.81 -9.33 13.63
C TYR A 48 7.30 -10.20 12.48
N PRO A 49 7.89 -11.37 12.75
CA PRO A 49 8.41 -12.24 11.70
C PRO A 49 7.33 -12.53 10.67
N ALA A 50 7.66 -12.28 9.40
CA ALA A 50 6.75 -12.54 8.29
C ALA A 50 6.63 -14.06 8.09
N PRO A 51 5.41 -14.57 7.82
CA PRO A 51 5.29 -15.95 7.37
C PRO A 51 5.97 -16.11 6.01
N ASP A 52 6.38 -17.33 5.67
CA ASP A 52 6.99 -17.63 4.39
C ASP A 52 6.06 -17.17 3.25
N PRO A 53 6.50 -16.22 2.39
CA PRO A 53 5.67 -15.69 1.31
C PRO A 53 5.61 -16.60 0.08
N THR A 54 6.35 -17.72 0.08
CA THR A 54 6.42 -18.66 -1.05
C THR A 54 5.03 -19.19 -1.38
N PRO A 55 4.59 -19.12 -2.65
CA PRO A 55 3.27 -19.62 -3.03
C PRO A 55 3.19 -21.15 -2.96
N PRO A 56 1.97 -21.72 -2.85
CA PRO A 56 1.77 -23.18 -2.76
C PRO A 56 2.42 -23.96 -3.92
N TRP A 57 2.35 -23.44 -5.15
CA TRP A 57 2.94 -24.10 -6.33
C TRP A 57 4.48 -24.03 -6.39
N ALA A 58 5.11 -23.18 -5.57
CA ALA A 58 6.56 -23.13 -5.41
C ALA A 58 7.04 -23.89 -4.15
N GLY A 59 6.16 -24.70 -3.54
CA GLY A 59 6.46 -25.49 -2.34
C GLY A 59 6.28 -24.76 -1.02
N GLY A 60 5.67 -23.56 -1.02
CA GLY A 60 5.36 -22.83 0.20
C GLY A 60 4.32 -23.56 1.05
N THR A 61 4.53 -23.58 2.37
CA THR A 61 3.68 -24.33 3.30
C THR A 61 2.84 -23.45 4.21
N THR A 62 2.97 -22.12 4.11
CA THR A 62 2.17 -21.17 4.90
C THR A 62 0.70 -21.27 4.50
N GLY A 63 -0.18 -21.57 5.47
CA GLY A 63 -1.62 -21.51 5.24
C GLY A 63 -2.09 -20.10 4.89
N ARG A 64 -2.97 -19.96 3.88
CA ARG A 64 -3.54 -18.68 3.42
C ARG A 64 -4.03 -17.80 4.57
N GLU A 65 -4.81 -18.38 5.48
CA GLU A 65 -5.35 -17.66 6.65
C GLU A 65 -4.25 -17.06 7.54
N ILE A 66 -3.14 -17.76 7.76
CA ILE A 66 -2.01 -17.26 8.54
C ILE A 66 -1.36 -16.06 7.82
N ALA A 67 -1.16 -16.18 6.51
CA ALA A 67 -0.58 -15.13 5.70
C ALA A 67 -1.48 -13.87 5.68
N ASP A 68 -2.80 -14.07 5.56
CA ASP A 68 -3.77 -12.98 5.51
C ASP A 68 -3.95 -12.32 6.88
N ASN A 69 -4.06 -13.09 7.95
CA ASN A 69 -4.09 -12.56 9.32
C ASN A 69 -2.81 -11.80 9.69
N TRP A 70 -1.68 -12.20 9.12
CA TRP A 70 -0.45 -11.42 9.25
C TRP A 70 -0.55 -10.13 8.44
N ALA A 71 -0.94 -10.17 7.17
CA ALA A 71 -1.04 -8.97 6.34
C ALA A 71 -2.08 -7.96 6.88
N ALA A 72 -3.20 -8.42 7.42
CA ALA A 72 -4.25 -7.62 8.05
C ALA A 72 -3.72 -6.66 9.14
N LYS A 73 -2.69 -7.07 9.86
CA LYS A 73 -2.09 -6.33 10.98
C LYS A 73 -0.92 -5.44 10.56
N LEU A 74 -0.60 -5.36 9.27
CA LEU A 74 0.50 -4.52 8.77
C LEU A 74 0.34 -3.05 9.18
N PRO A 75 -0.82 -2.39 9.02
CA PRO A 75 -0.97 -0.99 9.40
C PRO A 75 -0.64 -0.75 10.88
N ASP A 76 -1.15 -1.60 11.78
CA ASP A 76 -0.91 -1.49 13.22
C ASP A 76 0.55 -1.75 13.60
N ARG A 77 1.17 -2.77 12.99
CA ARG A 77 2.57 -3.10 13.25
C ARG A 77 3.51 -2.01 12.76
N LEU A 78 3.24 -1.42 11.60
CA LEU A 78 4.03 -0.29 11.09
C LEU A 78 3.86 0.94 11.98
N THR A 79 2.63 1.23 12.42
CA THR A 79 2.35 2.30 13.38
C THR A 79 3.12 2.08 14.67
N HIS A 80 2.99 0.90 15.28
CA HIS A 80 3.67 0.56 16.53
C HIS A 80 5.20 0.60 16.39
N THR A 81 5.75 0.00 15.34
CA THR A 81 7.19 0.05 15.05
C THR A 81 7.67 1.49 14.93
N SER A 82 6.92 2.34 14.24
CA SER A 82 7.27 3.75 14.06
C SER A 82 7.19 4.53 15.38
N MET A 83 6.21 4.23 16.24
CA MET A 83 6.12 4.82 17.58
C MET A 83 7.32 4.45 18.46
N VAL A 84 7.76 3.18 18.42
CA VAL A 84 8.90 2.70 19.22
C VAL A 84 10.22 3.26 18.69
N MET A 85 10.45 3.18 17.38
CA MET A 85 11.75 3.55 16.78
C MET A 85 11.89 5.06 16.59
N LEU A 86 10.84 5.72 16.11
CA LEU A 86 10.88 7.14 15.73
C LEU A 86 10.24 8.06 16.78
N GLY A 87 9.75 7.49 17.89
CA GLY A 87 9.12 8.19 19.00
C GLY A 87 7.63 8.47 18.78
N SER A 88 6.86 8.42 19.87
CA SER A 88 5.40 8.58 19.86
C SER A 88 4.90 10.01 19.63
N ALA A 89 5.80 11.00 19.61
CA ALA A 89 5.45 12.40 19.39
C ALA A 89 5.18 12.73 17.90
N CYS A 90 5.55 11.83 16.98
CA CYS A 90 5.37 12.00 15.54
C CYS A 90 4.00 11.48 15.07
N ASP A 91 3.53 11.97 13.91
CA ASP A 91 2.30 11.47 13.29
C ASP A 91 2.51 10.14 12.54
N HIS A 92 2.20 9.04 13.23
CA HIS A 92 2.31 7.69 12.69
C HIS A 92 1.02 7.13 12.10
N THR A 93 0.02 7.97 11.86
CA THR A 93 -1.30 7.53 11.37
C THR A 93 -1.18 6.95 9.96
N MET A 94 -1.56 5.69 9.76
CA MET A 94 -1.58 5.07 8.43
C MET A 94 -2.64 5.71 7.50
N PRO A 95 -2.44 5.71 6.17
CA PRO A 95 -3.29 6.45 5.22
C PRO A 95 -4.77 6.11 5.33
N GLY A 96 -5.10 4.82 5.52
CA GLY A 96 -6.47 4.34 5.64
C GLY A 96 -7.25 4.98 6.78
N VAL A 97 -6.59 5.40 7.86
CA VAL A 97 -7.20 6.14 8.98
C VAL A 97 -7.06 7.65 8.77
N ALA A 98 -5.87 8.10 8.35
CA ALA A 98 -5.52 9.51 8.22
C ALA A 98 -6.46 10.27 7.27
N TYR A 99 -6.94 9.61 6.23
CA TYR A 99 -7.72 10.24 5.15
C TYR A 99 -9.18 9.81 5.09
N THR A 100 -9.61 8.81 5.87
CA THR A 100 -11.04 8.47 5.99
C THR A 100 -11.68 9.08 7.23
N SER A 101 -10.88 9.42 8.26
CA SER A 101 -11.38 10.04 9.48
C SER A 101 -12.11 11.34 9.19
N GLY A 102 -13.37 11.45 9.62
CA GLY A 102 -14.20 12.63 9.41
C GLY A 102 -14.96 12.66 8.08
N HIS A 103 -14.82 11.63 7.25
CA HIS A 103 -15.62 11.44 6.04
C HIS A 103 -16.67 10.35 6.29
N ASN A 104 -17.88 10.55 5.78
CA ASN A 104 -18.83 9.44 5.67
C ASN A 104 -18.58 8.70 4.35
N LEU A 105 -18.66 7.38 4.42
CA LEU A 105 -18.49 6.49 3.29
C LEU A 105 -19.76 5.66 3.13
N HIS A 106 -20.35 5.69 1.94
CA HIS A 106 -21.42 4.79 1.56
C HIS A 106 -20.83 3.50 1.01
N ILE A 107 -21.02 2.41 1.75
CA ILE A 107 -20.50 1.09 1.39
C ILE A 107 -21.66 0.20 0.94
N THR A 108 -21.55 -0.33 -0.26
CA THR A 108 -22.47 -1.32 -0.83
C THR A 108 -21.65 -2.44 -1.48
N GLY A 109 -22.25 -3.56 -1.84
CA GLY A 109 -21.47 -4.61 -2.49
C GLY A 109 -22.20 -5.92 -2.64
N THR A 110 -21.44 -6.89 -3.13
CA THR A 110 -21.78 -8.31 -3.22
C THR A 110 -20.63 -9.12 -2.61
N ASP A 111 -20.70 -10.44 -2.68
CA ASP A 111 -19.63 -11.31 -2.18
C ASP A 111 -18.29 -11.13 -2.94
N SER A 112 -18.30 -10.61 -4.17
CA SER A 112 -17.09 -10.46 -5.02
C SER A 112 -16.61 -9.03 -5.24
N LEU A 113 -17.36 -8.03 -4.75
CA LEU A 113 -16.98 -6.63 -4.89
C LEU A 113 -17.57 -5.77 -3.76
N THR A 114 -16.81 -4.79 -3.32
CA THR A 114 -17.27 -3.75 -2.38
C THR A 114 -17.14 -2.38 -3.05
N VAL A 115 -18.26 -1.66 -3.18
CA VAL A 115 -18.30 -0.28 -3.69
C VAL A 115 -18.29 0.68 -2.51
N ILE A 116 -17.32 1.60 -2.50
CA ILE A 116 -17.11 2.62 -1.48
C ILE A 116 -17.24 3.98 -2.15
N THR A 117 -18.26 4.76 -1.76
CA THR A 117 -18.49 6.10 -2.29
C THR A 117 -18.37 7.12 -1.17
N PRO A 118 -17.36 8.02 -1.20
CA PRO A 118 -17.29 9.16 -0.29
C PRO A 118 -18.47 10.12 -0.49
N ASP A 119 -18.92 10.77 0.59
CA ASP A 119 -19.92 11.84 0.50
C ASP A 119 -19.53 12.91 -0.52
N GLY A 120 -20.50 13.37 -1.32
CA GLY A 120 -20.32 14.43 -2.30
C GLY A 120 -19.64 14.00 -3.62
N VAL A 121 -19.27 12.72 -3.76
CA VAL A 121 -18.78 12.17 -5.03
C VAL A 121 -19.94 11.74 -5.91
N GLU A 122 -19.97 12.22 -7.16
CA GLU A 122 -20.95 11.81 -8.16
C GLU A 122 -20.65 10.41 -8.71
N GLN A 123 -21.67 9.54 -8.75
CA GLN A 123 -21.53 8.19 -9.27
C GLN A 123 -21.18 8.12 -10.77
N SER A 124 -21.43 9.18 -11.55
CA SER A 124 -21.00 9.28 -12.95
C SER A 124 -19.55 9.74 -13.12
N GLY A 125 -18.84 10.02 -12.03
CA GLY A 125 -17.48 10.55 -12.02
C GLY A 125 -16.40 9.50 -12.29
N THR A 126 -15.24 9.69 -11.65
CA THR A 126 -14.13 8.73 -11.73
C THR A 126 -14.38 7.54 -10.81
N TRP A 127 -14.18 6.34 -11.33
CA TRP A 127 -14.19 5.09 -10.57
C TRP A 127 -12.78 4.51 -10.50
N ILE A 128 -12.40 4.03 -9.31
CA ILE A 128 -11.15 3.35 -9.06
C ILE A 128 -11.44 1.86 -8.88
N VAL A 129 -10.92 1.01 -9.75
CA VAL A 129 -10.93 -0.45 -9.55
C VAL A 129 -9.71 -0.82 -8.72
N SER A 130 -9.93 -1.17 -7.46
CA SER A 130 -8.87 -1.51 -6.51
C SER A 130 -8.63 -3.01 -6.48
N VAL A 131 -7.39 -3.41 -6.74
CA VAL A 131 -6.98 -4.82 -6.85
C VAL A 131 -5.83 -5.10 -5.89
N HIS A 132 -6.10 -5.93 -4.89
CA HIS A 132 -5.16 -6.25 -3.83
C HIS A 132 -3.98 -7.10 -4.32
N GLY A 133 -2.87 -7.01 -3.59
CA GLY A 133 -1.71 -7.86 -3.79
C GLY A 133 -1.79 -9.17 -3.03
N GLY A 134 -0.69 -9.93 -3.00
CA GLY A 134 -0.63 -11.22 -2.28
C GLY A 134 -0.12 -12.38 -3.12
N GLY A 135 0.58 -12.11 -4.22
CA GLY A 135 1.17 -13.16 -5.05
C GLY A 135 0.14 -14.07 -5.71
N PHE A 136 -1.09 -13.59 -5.93
CA PHE A 136 -2.22 -14.32 -6.52
C PHE A 136 -2.84 -15.44 -5.67
N TRP A 137 -2.26 -15.78 -4.51
CA TRP A 137 -2.69 -16.92 -3.67
C TRP A 137 -3.20 -16.53 -2.29
N ARG A 138 -3.01 -15.28 -1.89
CA ARG A 138 -3.45 -14.66 -0.63
C ARG A 138 -3.81 -13.19 -0.86
N GLY A 139 -4.19 -12.48 0.18
CA GLY A 139 -4.51 -11.05 0.17
C GLY A 139 -6.00 -10.74 0.31
N GLY A 140 -6.86 -11.76 0.22
CA GLY A 140 -8.29 -11.68 0.48
C GLY A 140 -8.63 -11.66 1.97
N GLY A 141 -9.91 -11.85 2.31
CA GLY A 141 -10.38 -11.99 3.69
C GLY A 141 -9.91 -10.87 4.62
N ALA A 142 -9.28 -11.24 5.75
CA ALA A 142 -8.79 -10.28 6.74
C ALA A 142 -7.74 -9.31 6.17
N ALA A 143 -6.88 -9.74 5.23
CA ALA A 143 -5.89 -8.86 4.63
C ALA A 143 -6.55 -7.78 3.76
N LEU A 144 -7.58 -8.17 3.00
CA LEU A 144 -8.37 -7.25 2.20
C LEU A 144 -9.11 -6.26 3.11
N GLU A 145 -9.82 -6.76 4.12
CA GLU A 145 -10.68 -5.97 5.00
C GLU A 145 -9.91 -4.97 5.87
N PHE A 146 -8.80 -5.39 6.48
CA PHE A 146 -8.12 -4.59 7.50
C PHE A 146 -6.86 -3.88 6.99
N SER A 147 -6.35 -4.23 5.81
CA SER A 147 -5.15 -3.58 5.24
C SER A 147 -5.40 -2.93 3.89
N HIS A 148 -5.89 -3.65 2.88
CA HIS A 148 -6.00 -3.09 1.52
C HIS A 148 -7.17 -2.12 1.37
N ARG A 149 -8.38 -2.55 1.76
CA ARG A 149 -9.62 -1.78 1.58
C ARG A 149 -9.60 -0.42 2.29
N PRO A 150 -9.07 -0.27 3.52
CA PRO A 150 -8.95 1.06 4.14
C PRO A 150 -8.04 2.00 3.34
N GLU A 151 -6.94 1.50 2.76
CA GLU A 151 -6.06 2.30 1.90
C GLU A 151 -6.75 2.68 0.58
N ALA A 152 -7.51 1.75 -0.01
CA ALA A 152 -8.32 2.02 -1.21
C ALA A 152 -9.41 3.06 -0.94
N ALA A 153 -10.11 2.96 0.19
CA ALA A 153 -11.11 3.95 0.61
C ALA A 153 -10.49 5.35 0.79
N ALA A 154 -9.33 5.42 1.45
CA ALA A 154 -8.57 6.67 1.59
C ALA A 154 -8.17 7.26 0.22
N LEU A 155 -7.79 6.42 -0.74
CA LEU A 155 -7.50 6.86 -2.11
C LEU A 155 -8.75 7.47 -2.77
N GLY A 156 -9.91 6.84 -2.61
CA GLY A 156 -11.19 7.36 -3.11
C GLY A 156 -11.54 8.72 -2.51
N VAL A 157 -11.36 8.89 -1.20
CA VAL A 157 -11.58 10.18 -0.53
C VAL A 157 -10.66 11.26 -1.08
N LEU A 158 -9.36 10.99 -1.13
CA LEU A 158 -8.38 11.97 -1.63
C LEU A 158 -8.63 12.33 -3.09
N ALA A 159 -8.90 11.33 -3.94
CA ALA A 159 -9.10 11.53 -5.37
C ALA A 159 -10.48 12.08 -5.74
N GLY A 160 -11.44 12.13 -4.80
CA GLY A 160 -12.84 12.45 -5.08
C GLY A 160 -13.49 11.43 -6.03
N ALA A 161 -13.26 10.14 -5.78
CA ALA A 161 -13.65 9.06 -6.67
C ALA A 161 -14.38 7.93 -5.92
N THR A 162 -15.28 7.24 -6.64
CA THR A 162 -15.88 5.99 -6.15
C THR A 162 -14.86 4.87 -6.31
N VAL A 163 -14.77 3.98 -5.33
CA VAL A 163 -13.88 2.82 -5.37
C VAL A 163 -14.71 1.56 -5.51
N VAL A 164 -14.34 0.68 -6.43
CA VAL A 164 -14.80 -0.71 -6.46
C VAL A 164 -13.61 -1.60 -6.09
N ASP A 165 -13.65 -2.12 -4.86
CA ASP A 165 -12.65 -3.01 -4.27
C ASP A 165 -13.00 -4.46 -4.63
N VAL A 166 -12.08 -5.14 -5.33
CA VAL A 166 -12.32 -6.48 -5.89
C VAL A 166 -11.88 -7.56 -4.91
N ASP A 167 -12.80 -8.47 -4.58
CA ASP A 167 -12.49 -9.71 -3.85
C ASP A 167 -12.53 -10.88 -4.86
N TYR A 168 -11.35 -11.24 -5.35
CA TYR A 168 -11.19 -12.27 -6.39
C TYR A 168 -10.77 -13.62 -5.78
N PRO A 169 -11.21 -14.75 -6.37
CA PRO A 169 -10.85 -16.07 -5.88
C PRO A 169 -9.34 -16.31 -6.06
N LEU A 170 -8.71 -17.06 -5.16
CA LEU A 170 -7.25 -17.13 -5.09
C LEU A 170 -6.71 -18.45 -5.62
N ALA A 171 -5.48 -18.42 -6.13
CA ALA A 171 -4.75 -19.61 -6.53
C ALA A 171 -4.33 -20.45 -5.31
N PRO A 172 -4.27 -21.79 -5.42
CA PRO A 172 -4.43 -22.57 -6.64
C PRO A 172 -5.88 -22.97 -6.97
N GLU A 173 -6.87 -22.61 -6.14
CA GLU A 173 -8.27 -22.99 -6.40
C GLU A 173 -8.87 -22.27 -7.60
N ALA A 174 -8.36 -21.08 -7.92
CA ALA A 174 -8.66 -20.34 -9.15
C ALA A 174 -7.38 -19.94 -9.89
N THR A 175 -7.44 -19.97 -11.20
CA THR A 175 -6.39 -19.51 -12.11
C THR A 175 -6.33 -17.98 -12.16
N LEU A 176 -5.21 -17.43 -12.67
CA LEU A 176 -5.12 -15.98 -12.90
C LEU A 176 -6.13 -15.50 -13.96
N ALA A 177 -6.53 -16.35 -14.90
CA ALA A 177 -7.58 -16.01 -15.86
C ALA A 177 -8.93 -15.79 -15.15
N GLU A 178 -9.32 -16.70 -14.25
CA GLU A 178 -10.53 -16.54 -13.43
C GLU A 178 -10.42 -15.34 -12.48
N GLN A 179 -9.23 -15.05 -11.93
CA GLN A 179 -8.99 -13.82 -11.16
C GLN A 179 -9.23 -12.56 -12.00
N ALA A 180 -8.73 -12.56 -13.23
CA ALA A 180 -8.89 -11.44 -14.15
C ALA A 180 -10.36 -11.24 -14.56
N GLU A 181 -11.17 -12.30 -14.65
CA GLU A 181 -12.61 -12.18 -14.89
C GLU A 181 -13.33 -11.39 -13.79
N HIS A 182 -12.94 -11.57 -12.52
CA HIS A 182 -13.48 -10.78 -11.41
C HIS A 182 -13.10 -9.29 -11.52
N VAL A 183 -11.86 -8.99 -11.94
CA VAL A 183 -11.44 -7.60 -12.19
C VAL A 183 -12.20 -7.02 -13.38
N ALA A 184 -12.40 -7.79 -14.46
CA ALA A 184 -13.18 -7.37 -15.62
C ALA A 184 -14.65 -7.08 -15.24
N ALA A 185 -15.26 -7.91 -14.39
CA ALA A 185 -16.61 -7.70 -13.89
C ALA A 185 -16.73 -6.42 -13.05
N ALA A 186 -15.70 -6.05 -12.28
CA ALA A 186 -15.67 -4.78 -11.55
C ALA A 186 -15.57 -3.56 -12.48
N ILE A 187 -14.81 -3.68 -13.58
CA ILE A 187 -14.76 -2.65 -14.63
C ILE A 187 -16.14 -2.50 -15.28
N ASP A 188 -16.79 -3.61 -15.65
CA ASP A 188 -18.12 -3.58 -16.26
C ASP A 188 -19.16 -3.01 -15.29
N HIS A 189 -19.09 -3.36 -14.00
CA HIS A 189 -19.93 -2.75 -12.97
C HIS A 189 -19.79 -1.23 -12.93
N ALA A 190 -18.57 -0.70 -12.95
CA ALA A 190 -18.33 0.74 -12.98
C ALA A 190 -18.94 1.39 -14.23
N LYS A 191 -18.77 0.76 -15.41
CA LYS A 191 -19.37 1.24 -16.67
C LYS A 191 -20.89 1.26 -16.61
N ASP A 192 -21.51 0.21 -16.10
CA ASP A 192 -22.97 0.10 -15.97
C ASP A 192 -23.55 1.14 -15.00
N LYS A 193 -22.76 1.60 -14.02
CA LYS A 193 -23.11 2.72 -13.14
C LYS A 193 -22.85 4.10 -13.75
N GLY A 194 -22.36 4.16 -14.99
CA GLY A 194 -22.15 5.40 -15.73
C GLY A 194 -20.83 6.09 -15.43
N ALA A 195 -19.80 5.35 -14.97
CA ALA A 195 -18.46 5.89 -14.78
C ALA A 195 -17.97 6.57 -16.07
N SER A 196 -17.64 7.86 -15.99
CA SER A 196 -17.06 8.62 -17.10
C SER A 196 -15.56 8.36 -17.28
N ARG A 197 -14.93 7.82 -16.23
CA ARG A 197 -13.52 7.45 -16.23
C ARG A 197 -13.26 6.30 -15.27
N ILE A 198 -12.46 5.33 -15.69
CA ILE A 198 -12.10 4.14 -14.91
C ILE A 198 -10.59 4.06 -14.77
N VAL A 199 -10.12 4.05 -13.51
CA VAL A 199 -8.71 3.98 -13.18
C VAL A 199 -8.42 2.70 -12.41
N GLY A 200 -7.40 1.96 -12.80
CA GLY A 200 -6.95 0.78 -12.05
C GLY A 200 -5.97 1.18 -10.95
N TYR A 201 -6.21 0.74 -9.71
CA TYR A 201 -5.24 0.81 -8.60
C TYR A 201 -4.84 -0.61 -8.19
N GLY A 202 -3.64 -1.03 -8.56
CA GLY A 202 -3.17 -2.39 -8.33
C GLY A 202 -1.95 -2.39 -7.44
N VAL A 203 -1.93 -3.30 -6.45
CA VAL A 203 -0.79 -3.45 -5.54
C VAL A 203 -0.12 -4.80 -5.79
N SER A 204 1.21 -4.84 -5.99
CA SER A 204 1.95 -6.11 -6.14
C SER A 204 1.34 -7.00 -7.23
N ALA A 205 0.98 -8.24 -6.93
CA ALA A 205 0.27 -9.15 -7.82
C ALA A 205 -1.01 -8.56 -8.44
N GLY A 206 -1.74 -7.71 -7.71
CA GLY A 206 -2.93 -7.04 -8.24
C GLY A 206 -2.62 -6.09 -9.40
N ALA A 207 -1.43 -5.49 -9.43
CA ALA A 207 -0.97 -4.72 -10.59
C ALA A 207 -0.67 -5.62 -11.81
N GLY A 208 -0.26 -6.87 -11.59
CA GLY A 208 -0.12 -7.87 -12.65
C GLY A 208 -1.47 -8.25 -13.27
N LEU A 209 -2.52 -8.37 -12.46
CA LEU A 209 -3.88 -8.56 -12.96
C LEU A 209 -4.36 -7.36 -13.78
N LEU A 210 -4.12 -6.13 -13.30
CA LEU A 210 -4.42 -4.91 -14.07
C LEU A 210 -3.65 -4.85 -15.39
N ALA A 211 -2.39 -5.28 -15.41
CA ALA A 211 -1.58 -5.32 -16.63
C ALA A 211 -2.14 -6.28 -17.69
N GLY A 212 -2.86 -7.35 -17.30
CA GLY A 212 -3.58 -8.22 -18.25
C GLY A 212 -4.90 -7.65 -18.78
N LEU A 213 -5.32 -6.49 -18.25
CA LEU A 213 -6.56 -5.80 -18.64
C LEU A 213 -6.29 -4.32 -18.93
N ALA A 214 -5.04 -3.94 -19.24
CA ALA A 214 -4.63 -2.54 -19.26
C ALA A 214 -5.43 -1.70 -20.27
N ASP A 215 -5.78 -2.28 -21.41
CA ASP A 215 -6.59 -1.67 -22.49
C ASP A 215 -8.03 -1.33 -22.08
N ARG A 216 -8.46 -1.79 -20.90
CA ARG A 216 -9.79 -1.55 -20.33
C ARG A 216 -9.85 -0.32 -19.42
N PHE A 217 -8.72 0.32 -19.13
CA PHE A 217 -8.57 1.43 -18.19
C PHE A 217 -8.19 2.74 -18.89
N ASP A 218 -8.66 3.87 -18.35
CA ASP A 218 -8.25 5.21 -18.80
C ASP A 218 -6.91 5.65 -18.18
N ALA A 219 -6.55 5.06 -17.05
CA ALA A 219 -5.26 5.25 -16.39
C ALA A 219 -4.96 4.10 -15.42
N LEU A 220 -3.69 3.93 -15.07
CA LEU A 220 -3.23 2.89 -14.15
C LEU A 220 -2.31 3.48 -13.07
N VAL A 221 -2.56 3.10 -11.81
CA VAL A 221 -1.66 3.30 -10.68
C VAL A 221 -1.20 1.93 -10.20
N MET A 222 0.09 1.68 -10.32
CA MET A 222 0.72 0.39 -10.09
C MET A 222 1.69 0.47 -8.92
N ALA A 223 1.25 0.06 -7.73
CA ALA A 223 2.02 0.14 -6.51
C ALA A 223 2.83 -1.14 -6.26
N ARG A 224 4.15 -1.02 -6.36
CA ARG A 224 5.16 -2.10 -6.24
C ARG A 224 4.75 -3.30 -7.11
N PRO A 225 4.64 -3.14 -8.43
CA PRO A 225 3.91 -4.09 -9.24
C PRO A 225 4.70 -5.38 -9.52
N GLN A 226 4.01 -6.51 -9.50
CA GLN A 226 4.52 -7.78 -10.02
C GLN A 226 4.03 -7.95 -11.46
N LEU A 227 4.84 -7.54 -12.44
CA LEU A 227 4.48 -7.54 -13.87
C LEU A 227 4.94 -8.79 -14.61
N THR A 228 5.95 -9.50 -14.09
CA THR A 228 6.47 -10.73 -14.68
C THR A 228 5.77 -11.95 -14.08
N LEU A 229 5.34 -12.88 -14.95
CA LEU A 229 4.62 -14.10 -14.56
C LEU A 229 5.48 -15.37 -14.68
N ASP A 230 6.79 -15.25 -14.91
CA ASP A 230 7.71 -16.37 -15.17
C ASP A 230 7.75 -17.40 -14.03
N SER A 231 7.46 -16.98 -12.79
CA SER A 231 7.40 -17.84 -11.61
C SER A 231 6.03 -18.49 -11.39
N VAL A 232 5.07 -18.29 -12.29
CA VAL A 232 3.69 -18.79 -12.19
C VAL A 232 3.49 -19.89 -13.25
N PRO A 233 3.27 -21.15 -12.85
CA PRO A 233 3.06 -22.26 -13.79
C PRO A 233 1.85 -22.04 -14.70
N ASP A 234 1.88 -22.64 -15.89
CA ASP A 234 0.84 -22.50 -16.92
C ASP A 234 -0.56 -22.88 -16.40
N GLU A 235 -0.64 -23.90 -15.55
CA GLU A 235 -1.87 -24.36 -14.95
C GLU A 235 -2.46 -23.32 -13.99
N ILE A 236 -1.60 -22.59 -13.26
CA ILE A 236 -2.02 -21.50 -12.38
C ILE A 236 -2.34 -20.24 -13.19
N ARG A 237 -1.64 -20.00 -14.29
CA ARG A 237 -1.95 -18.89 -15.19
C ARG A 237 -3.32 -19.06 -15.86
N GLY A 238 -3.70 -20.28 -16.22
CA GLY A 238 -4.96 -20.54 -16.96
C GLY A 238 -4.99 -19.82 -18.31
N GLY A 239 -3.84 -19.64 -18.95
CA GLY A 239 -3.71 -18.86 -20.19
C GLY A 239 -3.64 -17.34 -20.00
N PHE A 240 -3.73 -16.83 -18.77
CA PHE A 240 -3.56 -15.41 -18.49
C PHE A 240 -2.14 -14.93 -18.84
N THR A 241 -2.09 -13.78 -19.51
CA THR A 241 -0.87 -13.05 -19.87
C THR A 241 -1.07 -11.56 -19.64
N THR A 242 -0.01 -10.82 -19.36
CA THR A 242 -0.04 -9.35 -19.41
C THR A 242 -0.26 -8.89 -20.85
N VAL A 243 -1.01 -7.80 -21.06
CA VAL A 243 -1.13 -7.23 -22.41
C VAL A 243 0.15 -6.50 -22.78
N ASP A 244 0.42 -6.46 -24.07
CA ASP A 244 1.56 -5.72 -24.60
C ASP A 244 1.45 -4.24 -24.21
N THR A 245 2.58 -3.65 -23.79
CA THR A 245 2.67 -2.28 -23.30
C THR A 245 2.20 -1.24 -24.31
N HIS A 246 2.17 -1.54 -25.61
CA HIS A 246 1.59 -0.63 -26.62
C HIS A 246 0.06 -0.48 -26.52
N LEU A 247 -0.63 -1.36 -25.81
CA LEU A 247 -2.07 -1.31 -25.58
C LEU A 247 -2.44 -0.64 -24.25
N TRP A 248 -1.44 -0.25 -23.45
CA TRP A 248 -1.67 0.40 -22.17
C TRP A 248 -2.15 1.85 -22.36
N PRO A 249 -2.91 2.40 -21.40
CA PRO A 249 -3.31 3.80 -21.45
C PRO A 249 -2.08 4.71 -21.38
N GLU A 250 -2.18 5.90 -21.97
CA GLU A 250 -1.11 6.91 -21.93
C GLU A 250 -0.75 7.37 -20.50
N LYS A 251 -1.69 7.20 -19.55
CA LYS A 251 -1.53 7.60 -18.16
C LYS A 251 -1.24 6.40 -17.28
N VAL A 252 0.04 6.16 -17.01
CA VAL A 252 0.50 5.13 -16.07
C VAL A 252 1.41 5.75 -15.00
N LEU A 253 1.15 5.42 -13.72
CA LEU A 253 2.02 5.73 -12.58
C LEU A 253 2.50 4.44 -11.94
N PHE A 254 3.82 4.25 -11.91
CA PHE A 254 4.49 3.20 -11.15
C PHE A 254 4.98 3.77 -9.82
N GLN A 255 4.66 3.10 -8.72
CA GLN A 255 5.14 3.48 -7.39
C GLN A 255 6.07 2.39 -6.86
N THR A 256 7.35 2.71 -6.63
CA THR A 256 8.38 1.72 -6.27
C THR A 256 9.05 2.06 -4.95
N GLY A 257 9.58 1.05 -4.26
CA GLY A 257 10.46 1.23 -3.12
C GLY A 257 11.92 1.13 -3.56
N ASN A 258 12.79 2.05 -3.14
CA ASN A 258 14.23 1.97 -3.43
C ASN A 258 14.95 0.84 -2.66
N ARG A 259 14.26 0.16 -1.72
CA ARG A 259 14.74 -1.02 -1.00
C ARG A 259 13.79 -2.23 -1.17
N ASP A 260 12.95 -2.23 -2.21
CA ASP A 260 12.11 -3.38 -2.52
C ASP A 260 12.95 -4.48 -3.19
N ILE A 261 12.97 -5.67 -2.57
CA ILE A 261 13.71 -6.84 -3.07
C ILE A 261 12.79 -7.92 -3.64
N ARG A 262 11.46 -7.74 -3.57
CA ARG A 262 10.49 -8.75 -4.02
C ARG A 262 10.10 -8.55 -5.47
N VAL A 263 9.98 -7.29 -5.87
CA VAL A 263 9.55 -6.91 -7.21
C VAL A 263 10.39 -5.74 -7.70
N THR A 264 10.66 -5.75 -9.00
CA THR A 264 11.28 -4.66 -9.72
C THR A 264 10.42 -4.33 -10.93
N VAL A 265 10.26 -3.05 -11.25
CA VAL A 265 9.58 -2.65 -12.48
C VAL A 265 10.57 -2.86 -13.62
N PRO A 266 10.24 -3.69 -14.63
CA PRO A 266 11.11 -3.85 -15.79
C PRO A 266 11.25 -2.52 -16.56
N LEU A 267 12.41 -2.29 -17.17
CA LEU A 267 12.74 -1.01 -17.81
C LEU A 267 11.77 -0.63 -18.93
N GLU A 268 11.30 -1.60 -19.71
CA GLU A 268 10.34 -1.40 -20.79
C GLU A 268 8.99 -0.85 -20.29
N HIS A 269 8.58 -1.22 -19.08
CA HIS A 269 7.39 -0.69 -18.43
C HIS A 269 7.65 0.70 -17.85
N VAL A 270 8.87 0.99 -17.37
CA VAL A 270 9.25 2.34 -16.92
C VAL A 270 9.17 3.37 -18.06
N LEU A 271 9.43 2.97 -19.31
CA LEU A 271 9.45 3.88 -20.46
C LEU A 271 8.06 4.41 -20.86
N ILE A 272 6.97 3.76 -20.45
CA ILE A 272 5.60 4.10 -20.85
C ILE A 272 4.83 4.89 -19.79
N GLY A 273 5.44 5.19 -18.64
CA GLY A 273 4.75 5.82 -17.51
C GLY A 273 5.65 6.65 -16.62
N ARG A 274 5.04 7.33 -15.65
CA ARG A 274 5.76 8.05 -14.60
C ARG A 274 6.18 7.05 -13.53
N VAL A 275 7.43 7.13 -13.06
CA VAL A 275 7.89 6.40 -11.88
C VAL A 275 8.02 7.35 -10.70
N ALA A 276 7.40 7.00 -9.58
CA ALA A 276 7.60 7.62 -8.28
C ALA A 276 8.29 6.61 -7.36
N THR A 277 9.47 6.97 -6.86
CA THR A 277 10.27 6.10 -5.98
C THR A 277 10.24 6.63 -4.56
N TYR A 278 10.05 5.72 -3.61
CA TYR A 278 9.89 6.01 -2.19
C TYR A 278 10.95 5.28 -1.37
N THR A 279 11.32 5.86 -0.22
CA THR A 279 12.15 5.18 0.78
C THR A 279 11.33 4.11 1.50
N ALA A 280 11.24 2.93 0.88
CA ALA A 280 10.40 1.83 1.34
C ALA A 280 10.92 0.47 0.86
N GLN A 281 10.55 -0.58 1.60
CA GLN A 281 10.57 -1.97 1.17
C GLN A 281 9.19 -2.40 0.67
N HIS A 282 9.03 -3.68 0.30
CA HIS A 282 7.76 -4.18 -0.23
C HIS A 282 6.59 -4.01 0.75
N CYS A 283 6.77 -4.44 2.00
CA CYS A 283 5.75 -4.37 3.06
C CYS A 283 6.08 -3.36 4.16
N ILE A 284 7.35 -2.92 4.26
CA ILE A 284 7.80 -2.03 5.33
C ILE A 284 7.99 -0.63 4.77
N VAL A 285 7.28 0.33 5.36
CA VAL A 285 7.31 1.74 4.97
C VAL A 285 6.94 2.58 6.19
N GLU A 286 7.57 3.74 6.32
CA GLU A 286 7.18 4.72 7.33
C GLU A 286 5.77 5.25 7.04
N PRO A 287 4.89 5.42 8.04
CA PRO A 287 3.53 5.95 7.85
C PRO A 287 3.46 7.24 7.04
N ARG A 288 4.38 8.20 7.24
CA ARG A 288 4.47 9.42 6.43
C ARG A 288 4.76 9.14 4.96
N VAL A 289 5.70 8.23 4.66
CA VAL A 289 6.02 7.85 3.28
C VAL A 289 4.85 7.10 2.65
N ALA A 290 4.13 6.28 3.42
CA ALA A 290 2.89 5.63 2.96
C ALA A 290 1.79 6.66 2.63
N ARG A 291 1.66 7.72 3.45
CA ARG A 291 0.77 8.86 3.20
C ARG A 291 1.14 9.61 1.92
N GLN A 292 2.41 9.98 1.76
CA GLN A 292 2.91 10.63 0.54
C GLN A 292 2.62 9.79 -0.71
N ARG A 293 2.87 8.47 -0.65
CA ARG A 293 2.56 7.57 -1.76
C ARG A 293 1.08 7.62 -2.14
N LEU A 294 0.18 7.63 -1.17
CA LEU A 294 -1.25 7.67 -1.46
C LEU A 294 -1.71 9.03 -2.00
N VAL A 295 -1.15 10.14 -1.49
CA VAL A 295 -1.39 11.50 -2.00
C VAL A 295 -0.91 11.66 -3.44
N ASP A 296 0.25 11.08 -3.80
CA ASP A 296 0.76 11.09 -5.17
C ASP A 296 -0.14 10.30 -6.12
N ALA A 297 -0.63 9.13 -5.67
CA ALA A 297 -1.60 8.33 -6.43
C ALA A 297 -2.90 9.12 -6.63
N ALA A 298 -3.44 9.72 -5.57
CA ALA A 298 -4.64 10.53 -5.66
C ALA A 298 -4.47 11.73 -6.59
N SER A 299 -3.34 12.44 -6.52
CA SER A 299 -3.03 13.58 -7.37
C SER A 299 -2.97 13.18 -8.84
N PHE A 300 -2.35 12.02 -9.12
CA PHE A 300 -2.31 11.45 -10.46
C PHE A 300 -3.71 11.09 -10.99
N ILE A 301 -4.56 10.50 -10.14
CA ILE A 301 -5.94 10.16 -10.48
C ILE A 301 -6.74 11.45 -10.74
N ALA A 302 -6.67 12.43 -9.85
CA ALA A 302 -7.43 13.67 -9.94
C ALA A 302 -6.92 14.63 -11.03
N GLY A 303 -5.72 14.39 -11.58
CA GLY A 303 -5.11 15.22 -12.63
C GLY A 303 -4.59 16.58 -12.14
N HIS A 304 -4.49 16.77 -10.82
CA HIS A 304 -3.94 17.98 -10.20
C HIS A 304 -3.25 17.61 -8.88
N VAL A 305 -2.37 18.49 -8.40
CA VAL A 305 -1.66 18.28 -7.13
C VAL A 305 -2.65 18.43 -5.97
N ILE A 306 -2.70 17.42 -5.12
CA ILE A 306 -3.42 17.45 -3.84
C ILE A 306 -2.41 17.74 -2.75
N ASP A 307 -2.66 18.82 -1.98
CA ASP A 307 -1.88 19.10 -0.77
C ASP A 307 -2.20 18.04 0.28
N ASP A 308 -1.17 17.44 0.91
CA ASP A 308 -1.39 16.47 2.00
C ASP A 308 -2.10 17.18 3.17
N PRO A 309 -3.35 16.79 3.51
CA PRO A 309 -4.08 17.36 4.64
C PRO A 309 -3.34 17.21 5.98
N ARG A 310 -2.41 16.25 6.09
CA ARG A 310 -1.62 15.97 7.30
C ARG A 310 -0.29 16.73 7.35
N ALA A 311 0.17 17.37 6.28
CA ALA A 311 1.44 18.10 6.27
C ALA A 311 1.50 19.20 7.35
N LYS A 312 0.36 19.85 7.65
CA LYS A 312 0.28 20.85 8.73
C LYS A 312 0.47 20.25 10.12
N VAL A 313 -0.01 19.04 10.36
CA VAL A 313 0.18 18.32 11.63
C VAL A 313 1.67 18.03 11.85
N GLU A 314 2.36 17.59 10.81
CA GLU A 314 3.80 17.32 10.86
C GLU A 314 4.62 18.58 11.14
N GLN A 315 4.27 19.70 10.50
CA GLN A 315 4.92 21.00 10.75
C GLN A 315 4.72 21.45 12.20
N GLN A 316 3.51 21.27 12.75
CA GLN A 316 3.20 21.63 14.14
C GLN A 316 3.97 20.76 15.14
N VAL A 317 4.05 19.45 14.89
CA VAL A 317 4.84 18.52 15.72
C VAL A 317 6.32 18.90 15.68
N ALA A 318 6.89 19.12 14.50
CA ALA A 318 8.29 19.48 14.34
C ALA A 318 8.63 20.82 15.04
N ALA A 319 7.76 21.83 14.91
CA ALA A 319 7.92 23.11 15.58
C ALA A 319 7.91 22.96 17.11
N LYS A 320 7.02 22.12 17.65
CA LYS A 320 6.94 21.85 19.09
C LYS A 320 8.19 21.13 19.61
N GLN A 321 8.67 20.12 18.88
CA GLN A 321 9.92 19.41 19.22
C GLN A 321 11.14 20.34 19.20
N GLN A 322 11.22 21.26 18.23
CA GLN A 322 12.28 22.27 18.19
C GLN A 322 12.23 23.21 19.39
N GLN A 323 11.04 23.69 19.77
CA GLN A 323 10.85 24.54 20.96
C GLN A 323 11.31 23.84 22.24
N GLU A 324 10.92 22.58 22.44
CA GLU A 324 11.30 21.77 23.60
C GLU A 324 12.81 21.51 23.67
N ASN A 325 13.49 21.36 22.52
CA ASN A 325 14.93 21.17 22.45
C ASN A 325 15.75 22.46 22.65
N THR A 326 15.20 23.63 22.30
CA THR A 326 15.85 24.94 22.51
C THR A 326 15.60 25.57 23.89
N GLY A 327 14.63 25.03 24.65
CA GLY A 327 14.26 25.50 25.99
C GLY A 327 14.95 24.78 27.15
N ARG A 328 15.90 23.88 26.87
CA ARG A 328 16.82 23.25 27.83
C ARG A 328 18.22 23.82 27.66
#